data_AF-A0A2V9AB34-F1
#
_entry.id   AF-A0A2V9AB34-F1
#
_cell.length_a   1.000
_cell.length_b   1.000
_cell.length_c   1.000
_cell.angle_alpha   90.00
_cell.angle_beta   90.00
_cell.angle_gamma   90.00
#
_symmetry.space_group_name_H-M   'P 1'
#
loop_
_entity.id
_entity.type
_entity.pdbx_description
1 polymer ?
#
loop_
_entity_poly.entity_id
_entity_poly.type
_entity_poly.pdbx_seq_one_letter_code
_entity_poly.pdbx_strand_id
1 'polypeptide(L)' 'MKTGERWHCTNAACRCSILVEATGETEGKNPLCACGSVMKKQYAPPVFQYLDFLRFPEPLPTRQDSPED' A
#
# COMPACT_ATOMS: atom_id res chain seq x y z
N MET A 1 13.21 -8.10 4.38
CA MET A 1 12.09 -7.60 3.54
C MET A 1 11.03 -8.69 3.44
N LYS A 2 9.74 -8.35 3.36
CA LYS A 2 8.64 -9.33 3.32
C LYS A 2 7.93 -9.32 1.96
N THR A 3 7.47 -10.49 1.52
CA THR A 3 6.66 -10.65 0.31
C THR A 3 5.44 -9.72 0.37
N GLY A 4 5.12 -9.09 -0.76
CA GLY A 4 4.01 -8.16 -0.90
C GLY A 4 4.31 -6.73 -0.45
N GLU A 5 5.47 -6.48 0.19
CA GLU A 5 5.87 -5.11 0.51
C GLU A 5 6.16 -4.31 -0.75
N ARG A 6 5.62 -3.09 -0.80
CA ARG A 6 5.92 -2.11 -1.85
C ARG A 6 6.95 -1.11 -1.35
N TRP A 7 7.91 -0.80 -2.19
CA TRP A 7 8.94 0.19 -1.92
C TRP A 7 8.97 1.21 -3.04
N HIS A 8 9.23 2.48 -2.71
CA HIS A 8 9.33 3.57 -3.67
C HIS A 8 10.64 4.34 -3.49
N CYS A 9 11.19 4.82 -4.61
CA CYS A 9 12.37 5.66 -4.61
C CYS A 9 12.06 7.02 -3.97
N THR A 10 12.96 7.51 -3.11
CA THR A 10 12.81 8.83 -2.45
C THR A 10 13.17 10.01 -3.34
N ASN A 11 13.87 9.78 -4.45
CA ASN A 11 14.18 10.82 -5.42
C ASN A 11 12.91 11.21 -6.19
N ALA A 12 12.50 12.47 -6.06
CA ALA A 12 11.29 13.04 -6.66
C ALA A 12 11.30 13.02 -8.21
N ALA A 13 12.45 12.93 -8.86
CA ALA A 13 12.55 12.77 -10.31
C ALA A 13 12.41 11.31 -10.77
N CYS A 14 12.80 10.34 -9.92
CA CYS A 14 12.77 8.92 -10.27
C CYS A 14 11.44 8.25 -9.90
N ARG A 15 11.05 8.30 -8.62
CA ARG A 15 9.81 7.71 -8.07
C ARG A 15 9.51 6.25 -8.44
N CYS A 16 10.46 5.48 -8.96
CA CYS A 16 10.24 4.07 -9.28
C CYS A 16 9.74 3.29 -8.06
N SER A 17 8.83 2.35 -8.31
CA SER A 17 8.30 1.44 -7.29
C SER A 17 8.66 0.00 -7.58
N ILE A 18 8.96 -0.77 -6.54
CA ILE A 18 9.20 -2.22 -6.61
C ILE A 18 8.24 -2.96 -5.69
N LEU A 19 7.95 -4.22 -6.05
CA LEU A 19 7.21 -5.17 -5.23
C LEU A 19 8.17 -6.28 -4.79
N VAL A 20 8.16 -6.62 -3.51
CA VAL A 20 8.93 -7.75 -3.00
C VAL A 20 8.18 -9.04 -3.31
N GLU A 21 8.73 -9.89 -4.17
CA GLU A 21 8.12 -11.18 -4.55
C GLU A 21 8.40 -12.28 -3.52
N ALA A 22 9.62 -12.33 -2.98
CA ALA A 22 10.05 -13.33 -2.01
C ALA A 22 10.51 -12.68 -0.70
N THR A 23 10.13 -13.31 0.41
CA THR A 23 10.58 -12.89 1.74
C THR A 23 12.03 -13.28 1.91
N GLY A 24 12.85 -12.33 2.36
CA GLY A 24 14.28 -12.52 2.55
C GLY A 24 14.76 -11.81 3.80
N GLU A 25 15.72 -12.42 4.48
CA GLU A 25 16.38 -11.80 5.62
C GLU A 25 17.33 -10.72 5.10
N THR A 26 17.09 -9.50 5.55
CA THR A 26 17.88 -8.31 5.20
C THR A 26 18.33 -7.69 6.50
N GLU A 27 19.62 -7.34 6.65
CA GLU A 27 20.25 -6.77 7.85
C GLU A 27 19.73 -5.36 8.24
N GLY A 28 18.43 -5.10 8.15
CA GLY A 28 17.83 -3.78 8.41
C GLY A 28 18.18 -2.71 7.38
N LYS A 29 18.86 -3.07 6.27
CA LYS A 29 19.22 -2.13 5.20
C LYS A 29 18.07 -1.96 4.20
N ASN A 30 17.78 -0.70 3.87
CA ASN A 30 16.82 -0.35 2.83
C ASN A 30 17.40 -0.64 1.43
N PRO A 31 16.56 -0.99 0.44
CA PRO A 31 17.04 -1.19 -0.92
C PRO A 31 17.46 0.15 -1.54
N LEU A 32 18.36 0.06 -2.51
CA LEU A 32 18.73 1.18 -3.37
C LEU A 32 17.97 1.07 -4.69
N CYS A 33 17.51 2.22 -5.18
CA CYS A 33 16.97 2.32 -6.53
C CYS A 33 18.10 2.29 -7.55
N ALA A 34 17.80 1.94 -8.81
CA ALA A 34 18.74 2.02 -9.92
C ALA A 34 19.33 3.43 -10.12
N CYS A 35 18.63 4.49 -9.65
CA CYS A 35 19.16 5.86 -9.65
C CYS A 35 20.14 6.15 -8.50
N GLY A 36 20.46 5.16 -7.66
CA GLY A 36 21.36 5.28 -6.50
C GLY A 36 20.70 5.81 -5.22
N SER A 37 19.47 6.30 -5.28
CA SER A 37 18.77 6.83 -4.10
C SER A 37 18.16 5.72 -3.25
N VAL A 38 18.07 5.95 -1.94
CA VAL A 38 17.45 5.03 -0.99
C VAL A 38 15.95 4.91 -1.26
N MET A 39 15.42 3.69 -1.14
CA MET A 39 13.99 3.42 -1.23
C MET A 39 13.34 3.38 0.15
N LYS A 40 12.08 3.81 0.23
CA LYS A 40 11.25 3.72 1.43
C LYS A 40 10.10 2.75 1.21
N LYS A 41 9.78 1.96 2.24
CA LYS A 41 8.58 1.14 2.25
C LYS A 41 7.36 2.05 2.15
N GLN A 42 6.43 1.72 1.26
CA GLN A 42 5.16 2.42 1.16
C GLN A 42 4.40 2.26 2.48
N TYR A 43 3.95 3.38 3.03
CA TYR A 43 3.11 3.36 4.22
C TYR A 43 1.81 2.64 3.89
N ALA A 44 1.50 1.61 4.67
CA ALA A 44 0.18 1.03 4.74
C ALA A 44 -0.37 1.37 6.13
N PRO A 45 -1.57 1.95 6.23
CA PRO A 45 -2.17 2.22 7.52
C PRO A 45 -2.30 0.90 8.30
N PRO A 46 -2.00 0.89 9.62
CA PRO A 46 -2.14 -0.30 10.41
C PRO A 46 -3.61 -0.74 10.42
N VAL A 47 -3.85 -2.01 10.11
CA VAL A 47 -5.18 -2.62 10.22
C VAL A 47 -5.33 -3.19 11.62
N PHE A 48 -6.17 -2.56 12.43
CA PHE A 48 -6.47 -3.02 13.79
C PHE A 48 -7.57 -4.08 13.76
N GLN A 49 -7.18 -5.33 13.43
CA GLN A 49 -8.13 -6.45 13.29
C GLN A 49 -9.02 -6.67 14.53
N TYR A 50 -8.52 -6.35 15.73
CA TYR A 50 -9.30 -6.47 16.96
C TYR A 50 -10.49 -5.50 17.03
N LEU A 51 -10.54 -4.45 16.19
CA LEU A 51 -11.64 -3.50 16.09
C LEU A 51 -12.60 -3.83 14.94
N ASP A 52 -12.44 -4.97 14.26
CA ASP A 52 -13.26 -5.30 13.09
C ASP A 52 -14.76 -5.41 13.45
N PHE A 53 -15.10 -5.68 14.72
CA PHE A 53 -16.47 -5.67 15.22
C PHE A 53 -17.15 -4.29 15.18
N LEU A 54 -16.38 -3.20 15.08
CA LEU A 54 -16.90 -1.84 14.94
C LEU A 54 -17.16 -1.45 13.48
N ARG A 55 -16.78 -2.28 12.50
CA ARG A 55 -17.01 -1.95 11.09
C ARG A 55 -18.51 -1.97 10.81
N PHE A 56 -19.06 -0.81 10.49
CA PHE A 56 -20.39 -0.72 9.94
C PHE A 56 -20.35 -1.23 8.49
N PRO A 57 -21.36 -2.01 8.05
CA PRO A 57 -21.48 -2.37 6.66
C PRO A 57 -21.58 -1.10 5.80
N GLU A 58 -20.86 -1.08 4.69
CA GLU A 58 -20.91 0.02 3.74
C GLU A 58 -22.35 0.14 3.21
N PRO A 59 -22.96 1.34 3.23
CA PRO A 59 -24.33 1.51 2.76
C PRO A 59 -24.40 1.12 1.28
N LEU A 60 -25.33 0.22 0.95
CA LEU A 60 -25.58 -0.17 -0.42
C LEU A 60 -25.94 1.09 -1.24
N PRO A 61 -25.39 1.26 -2.46
CA PRO A 61 -25.79 2.37 -3.32
C PRO A 61 -27.29 2.25 -3.61
N THR A 62 -28.07 3.21 -3.12
CA THR A 62 -29.49 3.33 -3.41
C THR A 62 -29.66 3.68 -4.87
N ARG A 63 -30.22 2.75 -5.65
CA ARG A 63 -30.68 3.00 -7.01
C ARG A 63 -31.74 4.10 -6.95
N GLN A 64 -31.42 5.29 -7.45
CA GLN A 64 -32.42 6.32 -7.74
C GLN A 64 -33.20 5.85 -8.96
N ASP A 65 -34.38 5.29 -8.75
CA ASP A 65 -35.38 5.23 -9.81
C ASP A 65 -35.86 6.66 -10.05
N SER A 66 -35.36 7.28 -11.13
CA SER A 66 -35.89 8.53 -11.65
C SER A 66 -37.36 8.32 -12.03
N PRO A 67 -38.28 9.24 -11.69
CA PRO A 67 -39.63 9.18 -12.23
C PRO A 67 -39.56 9.44 -13.74
N GLU A 68 -40.15 8.54 -14.51
CA GLU A 68 -40.41 8.69 -15.94
C GLU A 68 -41.37 9.87 -16.16
N ASP A 69 -41.04 10.75 -17.10
CA ASP A 69 -41.94 11.72 -17.74
C ASP A 69 -41.98 11.40 -19.24
#